data_AF-A0A7C2E7L6-F1
#
_entry.id   AF-A0A7C2E7L6-F1
#
_cell.length_a   1.000
_cell.length_b   1.000
_cell.length_c   1.000
_cell.angle_alpha   90.00
_cell.angle_beta   90.00
_cell.angle_gamma   90.00
#
_symmetry.space_group_name_H-M   'P 1'
#
loop_
_entity.id
_entity.type
_entity.pdbx_description
1 polymer ?
#
loop_
_entity_poly.entity_id
_entity_poly.type
_entity_poly.pdbx_seq_one_letter_code
_entity_poly.pdbx_strand_id
1 'polypeptide(L)'
;MARIYYVGDWAVMLGPVFAETPFNYAWKGTDLYNYGHWLKEAIDSGGRHQVTSVPAWEFYRLPPGGYEEVLASYDVLIFSDVEAKLFQLDPHFFDRSKFGATPLTFPDRVRLTVEALRAGRHMMFLGGWLSFNGEMGKGGWGRTGLREILPVECL
;
A
#
# COMPACT_ATOMS: atom_id res chain seq x y z
N MET A 1 9.06 22.69 -2.65
CA MET A 1 9.36 21.53 -1.78
C MET A 1 8.38 20.44 -2.15
N ALA A 2 8.85 19.33 -2.71
CA ALA A 2 7.92 18.27 -3.13
C ALA A 2 7.49 17.44 -1.92
N ARG A 3 6.18 17.19 -1.80
CA ARG A 3 5.59 16.32 -0.78
C ARG A 3 5.46 14.92 -1.34
N ILE A 4 6.01 13.94 -0.64
CA ILE A 4 6.09 12.55 -1.11
C ILE A 4 5.23 11.66 -0.20
N TYR A 5 4.31 10.92 -0.80
CA TYR A 5 3.49 9.92 -0.10
C TYR A 5 4.06 8.53 -0.36
N TYR A 6 4.66 7.92 0.65
CA TYR A 6 5.40 6.67 0.52
C TYR A 6 4.68 5.53 1.23
N VAL A 7 4.07 4.64 0.46
CA VAL A 7 3.29 3.50 0.94
C VAL A 7 4.13 2.22 0.89
N GLY A 8 4.11 1.49 2.01
CA GLY A 8 4.70 0.16 2.13
C GLY A 8 6.04 0.14 2.88
N ASP A 9 6.75 -0.98 2.80
CA ASP A 9 7.97 -1.27 3.60
C ASP A 9 7.75 -1.20 5.13
N TRP A 10 6.55 -1.59 5.58
CA TRP A 10 6.25 -1.76 6.99
C TRP A 10 5.87 -3.21 7.28
N ALA A 11 6.26 -3.70 8.45
CA ALA A 11 5.90 -5.03 8.92
C ALA A 11 5.49 -5.01 10.39
N VAL A 12 4.45 -5.77 10.72
CA VAL A 12 4.17 -6.18 12.11
C VAL A 12 4.71 -7.59 12.26
N MET A 13 5.75 -7.73 13.06
CA MET A 13 6.27 -9.05 13.42
C MET A 13 5.50 -9.58 14.62
N LEU A 14 4.93 -10.77 14.47
CA LEU A 14 4.35 -11.52 15.57
C LEU A 14 5.21 -12.74 15.83
N GLY A 15 5.66 -12.92 17.07
CA GLY A 15 6.32 -14.14 17.53
C GLY A 15 7.72 -13.95 18.10
N PRO A 16 8.34 -15.06 18.54
CA PRO A 16 7.95 -16.45 18.27
C PRO A 16 6.70 -16.96 19.01
N VAL A 17 6.10 -18.04 18.51
CA VAL A 17 5.05 -18.80 19.23
C VAL A 17 5.72 -19.68 20.28
N PHE A 18 5.29 -19.55 21.53
CA PHE A 18 5.66 -20.46 22.60
C PHE A 18 4.52 -21.41 22.88
N ALA A 19 4.81 -22.71 22.87
CA ALA A 19 3.92 -23.76 23.34
C ALA A 19 4.42 -24.22 24.72
N GLU A 20 3.78 -23.76 25.79
CA GLU A 20 4.17 -24.15 27.15
C GLU A 20 3.50 -25.47 27.57
N THR A 21 2.34 -25.76 27.00
CA THR A 21 1.66 -27.07 27.10
C THR A 21 0.93 -27.38 25.78
N PRO A 22 0.46 -28.62 25.55
CA PRO A 22 -0.36 -28.97 24.37
C PRO A 22 -1.68 -28.19 24.24
N PHE A 23 -2.06 -27.39 25.24
CA PHE A 23 -3.27 -26.57 25.23
C PHE A 23 -2.98 -25.06 25.39
N ASN A 24 -1.72 -24.67 25.64
CA ASN A 24 -1.35 -23.27 25.88
C ASN A 24 -0.27 -22.82 24.89
N TYR A 25 -0.71 -22.00 23.94
CA TYR A 25 0.12 -21.38 22.90
C TYR A 25 -0.01 -19.87 23.01
N ALA A 26 1.12 -19.16 23.02
CA ALA A 26 1.14 -17.70 23.03
C ALA A 26 2.17 -17.18 22.03
N TRP A 27 1.77 -16.23 21.19
CA TRP A 27 2.72 -15.37 20.48
C TRP A 27 3.36 -14.46 21.52
N LYS A 28 4.68 -14.57 21.71
CA LYS A 28 5.45 -13.62 22.53
C LYS A 28 6.38 -12.87 21.60
N GLY A 29 6.45 -11.55 21.71
CA GLY A 29 7.11 -10.69 20.73
C GLY A 29 6.09 -10.11 19.75
N THR A 30 5.96 -8.80 19.77
CA THR A 30 5.12 -8.03 18.84
C THR A 30 5.84 -6.74 18.57
N ASP A 31 6.46 -6.66 17.40
CA ASP A 31 7.31 -5.53 17.02
C ASP A 31 6.79 -4.91 15.73
N LEU A 32 6.92 -3.59 15.64
CA LEU A 32 6.60 -2.83 14.46
C LEU A 32 7.89 -2.37 13.79
N TYR A 33 8.07 -2.74 12.52
CA TYR A 33 9.23 -2.37 11.72
C TYR A 33 8.82 -1.45 10.57
N ASN A 34 9.55 -0.36 10.42
CA ASN A 34 9.54 0.47 9.22
C ASN A 34 10.86 0.25 8.47
N TYR A 35 10.87 -0.60 7.46
CA TYR A 35 12.05 -0.82 6.62
C TYR A 35 12.31 0.34 5.66
N GLY A 36 11.28 1.14 5.33
CA GLY A 36 11.38 2.31 4.47
C GLY A 36 12.05 3.54 5.11
N HIS A 37 12.34 3.52 6.42
CA HIS A 37 12.91 4.68 7.11
C HIS A 37 14.25 5.15 6.51
N TRP A 38 15.10 4.23 6.03
CA TRP A 38 16.37 4.60 5.39
C TRP A 38 16.16 5.47 4.14
N LEU A 39 15.22 5.09 3.26
CA LEU A 39 14.90 5.87 2.07
C LEU A 39 14.27 7.21 2.46
N LYS A 40 13.35 7.19 3.43
CA LYS A 40 12.70 8.39 3.97
C LYS A 40 13.75 9.39 4.49
N GLU A 41 14.64 8.94 5.37
CA GLU A 41 15.69 9.76 5.97
C GLU A 41 16.68 10.28 4.93
N ALA A 42 17.07 9.44 3.96
CA ALA A 42 17.95 9.88 2.88
C ALA A 42 17.33 11.03 2.07
N ILE A 43 16.05 10.94 1.71
CA ILE A 43 15.36 12.00 0.98
C ILE A 43 15.20 13.27 1.83
N ASP A 44 14.73 13.12 3.07
CA ASP A 44 14.51 14.24 4.00
C ASP A 44 15.82 14.97 4.35
N SER A 45 16.94 14.24 4.47
CA SER A 45 18.26 14.81 4.78
C SER A 45 18.74 15.83 3.74
N GLY A 46 18.21 15.75 2.52
CA GLY A 46 18.50 16.71 1.47
C GLY A 46 17.80 18.07 1.65
N GLY A 47 16.85 18.20 2.59
CA GLY A 47 16.15 19.46 2.92
C GLY A 47 15.26 20.06 1.82
N ARG A 48 15.12 19.38 0.66
CA ARG A 48 14.35 19.87 -0.51
C ARG A 48 12.98 19.22 -0.65
N HIS A 49 12.78 18.08 -0.01
CA HIS A 49 11.60 17.24 -0.12
C HIS A 49 11.20 16.76 1.28
N GLN A 50 9.93 16.40 1.41
CA GLN A 50 9.38 15.85 2.64
C GLN A 50 8.69 14.51 2.34
N VAL A 51 9.03 13.48 3.09
CA VAL A 51 8.44 12.15 2.94
C VAL A 51 7.50 11.81 4.09
N THR A 52 6.24 11.53 3.75
CA THR A 52 5.26 10.89 4.63
C THR A 52 5.31 9.38 4.39
N SER A 53 5.89 8.64 5.33
CA SER A 53 5.93 7.17 5.31
C SER A 53 4.63 6.61 5.87
N VAL A 54 3.99 5.70 5.12
CA VAL A 54 2.66 5.19 5.38
C VAL A 54 2.67 3.66 5.29
N PRO A 55 2.25 2.95 6.33
CA PRO A 55 2.13 1.51 6.24
C PRO A 55 0.98 1.09 5.31
N ALA A 56 1.13 -0.06 4.66
CA ALA A 56 0.15 -0.60 3.72
C ALA A 56 -1.27 -0.69 4.30
N TRP A 57 -1.40 -1.03 5.59
CA TRP A 57 -2.70 -1.14 6.26
C TRP A 57 -3.38 0.20 6.55
N GLU A 58 -2.66 1.32 6.53
CA GLU A 58 -3.25 2.66 6.59
C GLU A 58 -3.75 3.08 5.21
N PHE A 59 -2.96 2.84 4.16
CA PHE A 59 -3.40 3.04 2.78
C PHE A 59 -4.66 2.21 2.46
N TYR A 60 -4.68 0.93 2.86
CA TYR A 60 -5.86 0.06 2.72
C TYR A 60 -7.11 0.66 3.38
N ARG A 61 -6.94 1.28 4.57
CA ARG A 61 -8.02 1.83 5.38
C ARG A 61 -8.50 3.23 4.99
N LEU A 62 -7.94 3.84 3.94
CA LEU A 62 -8.44 5.13 3.47
C LEU A 62 -9.96 5.03 3.21
N PRO A 63 -10.75 6.01 3.65
CA PRO A 63 -12.18 6.04 3.32
C PRO A 63 -12.38 6.36 1.83
N PRO A 64 -13.59 6.19 1.29
CA PRO A 64 -13.93 6.70 -0.04
C PRO A 64 -13.64 8.21 -0.11
N GLY A 65 -12.92 8.66 -1.16
CA GLY A 65 -12.43 10.04 -1.28
C GLY A 65 -11.05 10.29 -0.67
N GLY A 66 -10.59 9.44 0.25
CA GLY A 66 -9.31 9.63 0.94
C GLY A 66 -8.09 9.45 0.03
N TYR A 67 -8.16 8.58 -0.99
CA TYR A 67 -7.05 8.45 -1.93
C TYR A 67 -6.98 9.65 -2.88
N GLU A 68 -8.11 10.20 -3.28
CA GLU A 68 -8.20 11.42 -4.07
C GLU A 68 -7.61 12.62 -3.33
N GLU A 69 -7.85 12.74 -2.02
CA GLU A 69 -7.21 13.75 -1.16
C GLU A 69 -5.68 13.58 -1.13
N VAL A 70 -5.19 12.34 -1.05
CA VAL A 70 -3.75 12.04 -1.15
C VAL A 70 -3.23 12.49 -2.52
N LEU A 71 -3.91 12.12 -3.60
CA LEU A 71 -3.52 12.49 -4.97
C LEU A 71 -3.52 14.00 -5.19
N ALA A 72 -4.36 14.76 -4.48
CA ALA A 72 -4.38 16.23 -4.52
C ALA A 72 -3.27 16.86 -3.68
N SER A 73 -2.90 16.24 -2.56
CA SER A 73 -2.02 16.83 -1.54
C SER A 73 -0.52 16.55 -1.73
N TYR A 74 -0.18 15.52 -2.51
CA TYR A 74 1.20 15.05 -2.69
C TYR A 74 1.66 15.16 -4.14
N ASP A 75 2.93 15.49 -4.33
CA ASP A 75 3.56 15.71 -5.64
C ASP A 75 4.06 14.41 -6.25
N VAL A 76 4.54 13.50 -5.40
CA VAL A 76 5.09 12.20 -5.77
C VAL A 76 4.48 11.12 -4.89
N LEU A 77 4.15 9.98 -5.48
CA LEU A 77 3.74 8.78 -4.75
C LEU A 77 4.79 7.69 -4.91
N ILE A 78 5.08 6.96 -3.84
CA ILE A 78 5.97 5.79 -3.86
C ILE A 78 5.16 4.59 -3.39
N PHE A 79 5.17 3.51 -4.16
CA PHE A 79 4.60 2.22 -3.78
C PHE A 79 5.72 1.19 -3.75
N SER A 80 5.98 0.61 -2.57
CA SER A 80 7.07 -0.33 -2.34
C SER A 80 6.60 -1.52 -1.53
N ASP A 81 6.97 -2.72 -1.95
CA ASP A 81 6.58 -3.99 -1.33
C ASP A 81 5.09 -4.08 -0.94
N VAL A 82 4.20 -3.77 -1.91
CA VAL A 82 2.74 -3.73 -1.72
C VAL A 82 1.99 -4.38 -2.88
N GLU A 83 0.96 -5.17 -2.57
CA GLU A 83 0.17 -5.89 -3.56
C GLU A 83 -1.01 -5.09 -4.14
N ALA A 84 -1.46 -5.48 -5.33
CA ALA A 84 -2.60 -4.88 -6.03
C ALA A 84 -3.91 -4.87 -5.21
N LYS A 85 -4.09 -5.84 -4.30
CA LYS A 85 -5.31 -5.94 -3.47
C LYS A 85 -5.51 -4.72 -2.58
N LEU A 86 -4.44 -4.04 -2.17
CA LEU A 86 -4.52 -2.80 -1.38
C LEU A 86 -5.19 -1.65 -2.14
N PHE A 87 -5.17 -1.69 -3.47
CA PHE A 87 -5.83 -0.71 -4.34
C PHE A 87 -7.27 -1.11 -4.66
N GLN A 88 -7.51 -2.41 -4.88
CA GLN A 88 -8.79 -2.92 -5.39
C GLN A 88 -9.82 -3.24 -4.30
N LEU A 89 -9.37 -3.62 -3.11
CA LEU A 89 -10.24 -4.00 -2.01
C LEU A 89 -10.43 -2.82 -1.06
N ASP A 90 -11.67 -2.57 -0.67
CA ASP A 90 -12.04 -1.61 0.36
C ASP A 90 -12.50 -2.37 1.63
N PRO A 91 -11.99 -2.03 2.83
CA PRO A 91 -12.42 -2.71 4.06
C PRO A 91 -13.93 -2.59 4.33
N HIS A 92 -14.60 -1.57 3.80
CA HIS A 92 -16.04 -1.36 3.95
C HIS A 92 -16.86 -2.32 3.07
N PHE A 93 -16.25 -3.12 2.20
CA PHE A 93 -16.94 -4.25 1.55
C PHE A 93 -17.50 -5.27 2.54
N PHE A 94 -17.02 -5.28 3.78
CA PHE A 94 -17.46 -6.21 4.82
C PHE A 94 -18.45 -5.60 5.81
N ASP A 95 -19.01 -4.43 5.49
CA ASP A 95 -20.07 -3.80 6.29
C ASP A 95 -21.38 -4.60 6.18
N ARG A 96 -21.53 -5.56 7.09
CA ARG A 96 -22.69 -6.47 7.17
C ARG A 96 -24.02 -5.74 7.27
N SER A 97 -24.05 -4.49 7.74
CA SER A 97 -25.29 -3.71 7.84
C SER A 97 -25.86 -3.31 6.47
N LYS A 98 -25.01 -3.29 5.43
CA LYS A 98 -25.39 -2.90 4.06
C LYS A 98 -25.60 -4.10 3.13
N PHE A 99 -25.33 -5.31 3.60
CA PHE A 99 -25.40 -6.51 2.77
C PHE A 99 -26.83 -6.78 2.32
N GLY A 100 -27.03 -6.84 1.01
CA GLY A 100 -28.35 -7.07 0.40
C GLY A 100 -29.29 -5.87 0.43
N ALA A 101 -28.87 -4.72 0.96
CA ALA A 101 -29.69 -3.50 0.98
C ALA A 101 -29.50 -2.67 -0.30
N THR A 102 -28.25 -2.43 -0.70
CA THR A 102 -27.90 -1.68 -1.92
C THR A 102 -26.57 -2.19 -2.50
N PRO A 103 -26.30 -1.94 -3.80
CA PRO A 103 -24.97 -2.18 -4.36
C PRO A 103 -23.92 -1.33 -3.65
N LEU A 104 -22.88 -1.96 -3.12
CA LEU A 104 -21.72 -1.28 -2.55
C LEU A 104 -20.80 -0.82 -3.68
N THR A 105 -20.62 0.48 -3.83
CA THR A 105 -19.77 1.09 -4.87
C THR A 105 -18.68 1.92 -4.20
N PHE A 106 -17.43 1.69 -4.60
CA PHE A 106 -16.26 2.36 -4.05
C PHE A 106 -15.33 2.84 -5.18
N PRO A 107 -14.50 3.86 -4.94
CA PRO A 107 -13.50 4.30 -5.92
C PRO A 107 -12.50 3.19 -6.25
N ASP A 108 -12.30 2.93 -7.54
CA ASP A 108 -11.22 2.06 -8.02
C ASP A 108 -9.88 2.81 -7.93
N ARG A 109 -9.08 2.49 -6.90
CA ARG A 109 -7.80 3.16 -6.70
C ARG A 109 -6.80 2.85 -7.81
N VAL A 110 -6.88 1.69 -8.48
CA VAL A 110 -6.00 1.41 -9.63
C VAL A 110 -6.30 2.37 -10.76
N ARG A 111 -7.59 2.56 -11.09
CA ARG A 111 -8.00 3.54 -12.11
C ARG A 111 -7.54 4.94 -11.75
N LEU A 112 -7.75 5.36 -10.49
CA LEU A 112 -7.31 6.67 -10.00
C LEU A 112 -5.78 6.84 -10.10
N THR A 113 -5.00 5.81 -9.78
CA THR A 113 -3.53 5.83 -9.93
C THR A 113 -3.12 6.05 -11.39
N VAL A 114 -3.74 5.32 -12.32
CA VAL A 114 -3.46 5.45 -13.77
C VAL A 114 -3.82 6.84 -14.28
N GLU A 115 -5.01 7.33 -13.94
CA GLU A 115 -5.48 8.66 -14.32
C GLU A 115 -4.58 9.76 -13.75
N ALA A 116 -4.18 9.66 -12.49
CA ALA A 116 -3.30 10.63 -11.86
C ALA A 116 -1.91 10.69 -12.52
N LEU A 117 -1.31 9.54 -12.86
CA LEU A 117 -0.04 9.52 -13.58
C LEU A 117 -0.17 10.19 -14.96
N ARG A 118 -1.24 9.87 -15.70
CA ARG A 118 -1.53 10.48 -17.00
C ARG A 118 -1.79 11.99 -16.91
N ALA A 119 -2.37 12.45 -15.79
CA ALA A 119 -2.59 13.85 -15.49
C ALA A 119 -1.31 14.60 -15.03
N GLY A 120 -0.14 13.92 -15.01
CA GLY A 120 1.15 14.54 -14.71
C GLY A 120 1.64 14.33 -13.27
N ARG A 121 0.97 13.51 -12.47
CA ARG A 121 1.51 13.10 -11.16
C ARG A 121 2.72 12.20 -11.35
N HIS A 122 3.70 12.29 -10.46
CA HIS A 122 4.89 11.45 -10.50
C HIS A 122 4.76 10.25 -9.56
N MET A 123 5.17 9.08 -10.00
CA MET A 123 5.10 7.87 -9.17
C MET A 123 6.37 7.03 -9.30
N MET A 124 6.74 6.37 -8.21
CA MET A 124 7.82 5.39 -8.17
C MET A 124 7.27 4.05 -7.69
N PHE A 125 7.54 3.00 -8.45
CA PHE A 125 7.14 1.63 -8.17
C PHE A 125 8.38 0.83 -7.81
N LEU A 126 8.51 0.45 -6.54
CA LEU A 126 9.66 -0.26 -5.99
C LEU A 126 9.34 -1.74 -5.81
N GLY A 127 10.34 -2.58 -6.05
CA GLY A 127 10.24 -4.03 -5.95
C GLY A 127 10.16 -4.53 -4.50
N GLY A 128 9.88 -5.81 -4.35
CA GLY A 128 9.68 -6.47 -3.07
C GLY A 128 9.04 -7.84 -3.28
N TRP A 129 8.74 -8.55 -2.19
CA TRP A 129 8.01 -9.82 -2.24
C TRP A 129 6.54 -9.62 -2.65
N LEU A 130 5.99 -8.43 -2.49
CA LEU A 130 4.59 -8.11 -2.79
C LEU A 130 4.41 -7.15 -3.96
N SER A 131 5.48 -6.66 -4.58
CA SER A 131 5.40 -5.76 -5.74
C SER A 131 5.47 -6.48 -7.09
N PHE A 132 5.01 -5.82 -8.15
CA PHE A 132 4.94 -6.36 -9.52
C PHE A 132 4.16 -7.69 -9.58
N ASN A 133 4.81 -8.79 -9.96
CA ASN A 133 4.23 -10.12 -9.82
C ASN A 133 4.20 -10.58 -8.37
N GLY A 134 5.27 -10.30 -7.63
CA GLY A 134 5.46 -10.75 -6.26
C GLY A 134 5.67 -12.25 -6.12
N GLU A 135 6.03 -12.65 -4.91
CA GLU A 135 6.16 -14.02 -4.45
C GLU A 135 4.86 -14.78 -4.74
N MET A 136 4.95 -15.88 -5.48
CA MET A 136 3.79 -16.72 -5.87
C MET A 136 2.66 -15.93 -6.58
N GLY A 137 2.98 -14.83 -7.26
CA GLY A 137 1.97 -14.01 -7.95
C GLY A 137 1.13 -13.13 -7.01
N LYS A 138 1.55 -12.97 -5.74
CA LYS A 138 0.80 -12.21 -4.73
C LYS A 138 0.76 -10.71 -5.01
N GLY A 139 1.77 -10.16 -5.69
CA GLY A 139 1.80 -8.74 -6.03
C GLY A 139 0.74 -8.35 -7.05
N GLY A 140 0.57 -9.17 -8.09
CA GLY A 140 -0.59 -9.11 -8.98
C GLY A 140 -0.76 -7.82 -9.80
N TRP A 141 0.22 -6.92 -9.87
CA TRP A 141 0.08 -5.63 -10.56
C TRP A 141 -0.23 -5.79 -12.05
N GLY A 142 0.40 -6.77 -12.71
CA GLY A 142 0.17 -7.12 -14.12
C GLY A 142 -1.26 -7.53 -14.46
N ARG A 143 -2.04 -7.92 -13.45
CA ARG A 143 -3.44 -8.33 -13.59
C ARG A 143 -4.42 -7.18 -13.38
N THR A 144 -3.92 -5.95 -13.27
CA THR A 144 -4.71 -4.72 -13.07
C THR A 144 -4.35 -3.66 -14.11
N GLY A 145 -5.07 -2.53 -14.08
CA GLY A 145 -4.76 -1.36 -14.91
C GLY A 145 -3.36 -0.76 -14.67
N LEU A 146 -2.69 -1.09 -13.56
CA LEU A 146 -1.31 -0.64 -13.31
C LEU A 146 -0.35 -1.07 -14.44
N ARG A 147 -0.62 -2.18 -15.12
CA ARG A 147 0.18 -2.63 -16.28
C ARG A 147 0.28 -1.59 -17.41
N GLU A 148 -0.68 -0.67 -17.50
CA GLU A 148 -0.71 0.38 -18.54
C GLU A 148 0.31 1.49 -18.29
N ILE A 149 0.83 1.59 -17.06
CA ILE A 149 1.69 2.68 -16.62
C ILE A 149 3.06 2.22 -16.12
N LEU A 150 3.23 0.92 -15.88
CA LEU A 150 4.52 0.36 -15.51
C LEU A 150 5.46 0.36 -16.73
N PRO A 151 6.72 0.80 -16.60
CA PRO A 151 7.70 0.78 -17.70
C PRO A 151 8.26 -0.62 -17.99
N VAL A 152 7.68 -1.65 -17.37
CA VAL A 152 8.10 -3.06 -17.45
C VAL A 152 6.85 -3.95 -17.52
N GLU A 153 7.00 -5.10 -18.16
CA GLU A 153 5.95 -6.12 -18.19
C GLU A 153 6.02 -7.02 -16.95
N CYS A 154 4.86 -7.25 -16.33
CA CYS A 154 4.69 -8.23 -15.25
C CYS A 154 4.25 -9.57 -15.86
N LEU A 155 5.12 -10.58 -15.75
CA LEU A 155 4.98 -11.93 -16.35
C LEU A 155 3.88 -12.81 -15.73
#